data_AF-A0A2I0D1H0-F1
#
_entry.id   AF-A0A2I0D1H0-F1
#
_cell.length_a   1.000
_cell.length_b   1.000
_cell.length_c   1.000
_cell.angle_alpha   90.00
_cell.angle_beta   90.00
_cell.angle_gamma   90.00
#
_symmetry.space_group_name_H-M   'P 1'
#
loop_
_entity.id
_entity.type
_entity.pdbx_description
1 polymer ?
#
loop_
_entity_poly.entity_id
_entity_poly.type
_entity_poly.pdbx_seq_one_letter_code
_entity_poly.pdbx_strand_id
1 'polypeptide(L)' 'ALVDGFTKLTFTAMVEGVGATVLEKGLMTREEWDRGIAALHRTAEEDGVFCYTFFKATARK' A
#
# COMPACT_ATOMS: atom_id res chain seq x y z
N ALA A 1 -16.13 3.06 3.45
CA ALA A 1 -15.55 3.82 4.59
C ALA A 1 -14.09 3.45 4.84
N LEU A 2 -13.77 2.29 5.45
CA LEU A 2 -12.37 1.87 5.65
C LEU A 2 -11.66 1.44 4.36
N VAL A 3 -12.35 0.69 3.51
CA VAL A 3 -11.84 0.27 2.19
C VAL A 3 -11.38 1.49 1.36
N ASP A 4 -12.26 2.50 1.23
CA ASP A 4 -11.91 3.70 0.45
C ASP A 4 -10.88 4.58 1.17
N GLY A 5 -11.11 4.91 2.44
CA GLY A 5 -10.26 5.85 3.16
C GLY A 5 -8.88 5.31 3.47
N PHE A 6 -8.80 4.08 4.01
CA PHE A 6 -7.55 3.50 4.48
C PHE A 6 -6.85 2.69 3.38
N THR A 7 -7.52 1.72 2.76
CA THR A 7 -6.86 0.85 1.77
C THR A 7 -6.54 1.61 0.48
N LYS A 8 -7.51 2.28 -0.14
CA LYS A 8 -7.32 2.97 -1.43
C LYS A 8 -6.62 4.32 -1.28
N LEU A 9 -7.23 5.25 -0.54
CA LEU A 9 -6.82 6.66 -0.51
C LEU A 9 -5.65 6.96 0.43
N THR A 10 -5.26 6.03 1.31
CA THR A 10 -4.10 6.20 2.20
C THR A 10 -2.97 5.23 1.82
N PHE A 11 -3.20 3.92 1.96
CA PHE A 11 -2.13 2.94 1.82
C PHE A 11 -1.71 2.73 0.37
N THR A 12 -2.68 2.48 -0.52
CA THR A 12 -2.38 2.26 -1.94
C THR A 12 -1.80 3.52 -2.56
N ALA A 13 -2.37 4.69 -2.30
CA ALA A 13 -1.83 5.98 -2.72
C ALA A 13 -0.39 6.23 -2.22
N MET A 14 -0.06 5.84 -0.97
CA MET A 14 1.31 5.95 -0.44
C MET A 14 2.30 5.08 -1.23
N VAL A 15 1.91 3.85 -1.59
CA VAL A 15 2.76 2.95 -2.38
C VAL A 15 2.89 3.46 -3.82
N GLU A 16 1.81 3.89 -4.45
CA GLU A 16 1.84 4.48 -5.80
C GLU A 16 2.79 5.67 -5.88
N GLY A 17 2.85 6.48 -4.81
CA GLY A 17 3.73 7.66 -4.72
C GLY A 17 5.23 7.38 -4.83
N VAL A 18 5.69 6.15 -4.54
CA VAL A 18 7.12 5.79 -4.66
C VAL A 18 7.47 5.11 -6.00
N GLY A 19 6.50 4.92 -6.90
CA GLY A 19 6.69 4.15 -8.12
C GLY A 19 7.81 4.65 -9.03
N ALA A 20 7.92 5.97 -9.23
CA ALA A 20 9.00 6.56 -10.02
C ALA A 20 10.39 6.20 -9.45
N THR A 21 10.55 6.28 -8.13
CA THR A 21 11.80 5.93 -7.44
C THR A 21 12.13 4.45 -7.58
N VAL A 22 11.12 3.57 -7.50
CA VAL A 22 11.31 2.12 -7.64
C VAL A 22 11.82 1.75 -9.04
N LEU A 23 11.24 2.36 -10.08
CA LEU A 23 11.64 2.11 -11.46
C LEU A 23 13.01 2.73 -11.79
N GLU A 24 13.25 3.97 -11.37
CA GLU A 24 14.53 4.66 -11.57
C GLU A 24 15.69 3.90 -10.93
N LYS A 25 15.48 3.36 -9.73
CA LYS A 25 16.49 2.57 -9.01
C LYS A 25 16.60 1.12 -9.48
N GLY A 26 15.78 0.70 -10.46
CA GLY A 26 15.78 -0.67 -10.97
C GLY A 26 15.42 -1.72 -9.92
N LEU A 27 14.64 -1.35 -8.90
CA LEU A 27 14.26 -2.27 -7.82
C LEU A 27 13.18 -3.27 -8.27
N MET A 28 12.40 -2.91 -9.29
CA MET A 28 11.38 -3.74 -9.94
C MET A 28 11.26 -3.35 -11.42
N THR A 29 10.81 -4.29 -12.25
CA THR A 29 10.35 -3.98 -13.60
C THR A 29 9.03 -3.21 -13.57
N ARG A 30 8.68 -2.57 -14.69
CA ARG A 30 7.40 -1.86 -14.86
C ARG A 30 6.23 -2.82 -14.65
N GLU A 31 6.33 -4.01 -15.22
CA GLU A 31 5.32 -5.05 -15.19
C GLU A 31 5.13 -5.62 -13.78
N GLU A 32 6.21 -5.84 -13.03
CA GLU A 32 6.13 -6.27 -11.63
C GLU A 32 5.46 -5.22 -10.75
N TRP A 33 5.83 -3.94 -10.93
CA TRP A 33 5.22 -2.85 -10.20
C TRP A 33 3.72 -2.76 -10.46
N ASP A 34 3.31 -2.76 -11.73
CA ASP A 34 1.89 -2.65 -12.10
C ASP A 34 1.07 -3.82 -11.54
N ARG A 35 1.61 -5.04 -11.60
CA ARG A 35 0.96 -6.19 -10.96
C ARG A 35 0.83 -6.01 -9.45
N GLY A 36 1.86 -5.48 -8.79
CA GLY A 36 1.84 -5.21 -7.34
C GLY A 36 0.78 -4.19 -6.96
N ILE A 37 0.69 -3.06 -7.68
CA ILE A 37 -0.34 -2.03 -7.45
C ILE A 37 -1.74 -2.60 -7.72
N ALA A 38 -1.93 -3.36 -8.80
CA ALA A 38 -3.21 -4.01 -9.08
C ALA A 38 -3.61 -4.99 -7.96
N ALA A 39 -2.65 -5.73 -7.40
CA ALA A 39 -2.90 -6.62 -6.27
C ALA A 39 -3.28 -5.87 -5.00
N LEU A 40 -2.72 -4.67 -4.74
CA LEU A 40 -3.15 -3.81 -3.63
C LEU A 40 -4.60 -3.36 -3.80
N HIS A 41 -4.98 -2.89 -5.00
CA HIS A 41 -6.37 -2.52 -5.30
C HIS A 41 -7.33 -3.71 -5.15
N ARG A 42 -6.92 -4.93 -5.54
CA ARG A 42 -7.70 -6.17 -5.36
C ARG A 42 -8.05 -6.43 -3.88
N THR A 43 -7.20 -6.03 -2.93
CA THR A 43 -7.50 -6.20 -1.49
C THR A 43 -8.69 -5.35 -1.02
N ALA A 44 -9.14 -4.42 -1.85
CA ALA A 44 -10.26 -3.52 -1.59
C ALA A 44 -11.59 -3.97 -2.26
N GLU A 45 -11.60 -5.14 -2.90
CA GLU A 45 -12.81 -5.77 -3.46
C GLU A 45 -13.67 -6.43 -2.37
N GLU A 46 -14.86 -6.91 -2.72
CA GLU A 46 -15.85 -7.47 -1.77
C GLU A 46 -15.32 -8.67 -0.96
N ASP A 47 -14.47 -9.50 -1.56
CA ASP A 47 -13.79 -10.64 -0.93
C ASP A 47 -12.39 -10.32 -0.39
N GLY A 48 -11.96 -9.05 -0.50
CA GLY A 48 -10.63 -8.58 -0.14
C GLY A 48 -10.44 -8.31 1.35
N VAL A 49 -9.23 -8.56 1.85
CA VAL A 49 -8.84 -8.26 3.24
C VAL A 49 -7.50 -7.53 3.24
N PHE A 50 -7.43 -6.42 3.98
CA PHE A 50 -6.20 -5.67 4.25
C PHE A 50 -5.98 -5.56 5.76
N CYS A 51 -4.82 -6.00 6.24
CA CYS A 51 -4.46 -5.96 7.66
C CYS A 51 -3.29 -5.01 7.88
N TYR A 52 -3.45 -4.09 8.83
CA TYR A 52 -2.39 -3.20 9.26
C TYR A 52 -2.50 -2.93 10.75
N THR A 53 -1.37 -2.81 11.45
CA THR A 53 -1.34 -2.62 12.90
C THR A 53 -0.48 -1.42 13.26
N PHE A 54 -1.07 -0.48 13.98
CA PHE A 54 -0.34 0.60 14.64
C PHE A 54 0.04 0.15 16.07
N PHE A 55 1.25 0.50 16.48
CA PHE A 55 1.67 0.39 17.87
C PHE A 55 1.73 1.76 18.51
N LYS A 56 1.25 1.86 19.75
CA LYS A 56 1.36 3.06 20.58
C LYS A 56 1.96 2.67 21.91
N ALA A 57 3.06 3.33 22.29
CA ALA A 57 3.76 3.10 23.55
C ALA A 57 4.06 4.43 24.25
N THR A 58 4.18 4.39 25.58
CA THR A 58 4.68 5.50 26.40
C THR A 58 5.77 4.97 27.34
N ALA A 59 6.72 5.82 27.68
CA ALA A 59 7.81 5.48 28.59
C ALA A 59 7.88 6.47 29.77
N ARG A 60 8.38 5.98 30.91
CA ARG A 60 8.76 6.76 32.09
C ARG A 60 10.17 6.37 32.50
N LYS A 61 10.85 7.27 33.20
CA LYS A 61 12.24 7.10 33.63
C LYS A 61 12.36 5.94 34.62
#